data_AF-A0A9E6DUT6-F1
#
_entry.id   AF-A0A9E6DUT6-F1
#
_cell.length_a   1.000
_cell.length_b   1.000
_cell.length_c   1.000
_cell.angle_alpha   90.00
_cell.angle_beta   90.00
_cell.angle_gamma   90.00
#
_symmetry.space_group_name_H-M   'P 1'
#
loop_
_entity.id
_entity.type
_entity.pdbx_description
1 polymer ?
#
loop_
_entity_poly.entity_id
_entity_poly.type
_entity_poly.pdbx_seq_one_letter_code
_entity_poly.pdbx_strand_id
1 'polypeptide(L)'
;MPNIKKRLKTHLGGHLTKPSIQLMKHIAMMCLILLSLPVSASITITEIQPLKYPAVIKNLTRSTTVMVNWKGKLGNSTNATLLDNDYHQGRYLVTSDTNAPITINFFQLANETKINLKTLRVRYKNKTYKGLPVSGLDNPGLNGEYLDIGAKVVAGKKSTAGQKYPQYTLTIEEQ
;
A
#
# COMPACT_ATOMS: atom_id res chain seq x y z
N MET A 1 80.79 46.32 38.64
CA MET A 1 80.15 46.19 37.31
C MET A 1 80.30 44.74 36.85
N PRO A 2 79.37 44.15 36.07
CA PRO A 2 78.10 43.47 36.41
C PRO A 2 78.28 42.01 36.96
N ASN A 3 77.47 41.48 37.88
CA ASN A 3 76.14 40.85 37.78
C ASN A 3 76.09 39.54 36.95
N ILE A 4 75.67 38.42 37.56
CA ILE A 4 74.54 37.55 37.12
C ILE A 4 74.42 36.34 38.07
N LYS A 5 73.37 36.37 38.89
CA LYS A 5 72.74 35.19 39.53
C LYS A 5 71.99 34.40 38.45
N LYS A 6 72.32 33.12 38.22
CA LYS A 6 71.44 32.21 37.48
C LYS A 6 70.49 31.50 38.46
N ARG A 7 69.22 31.93 38.46
CA ARG A 7 68.09 31.26 39.12
C ARG A 7 67.49 30.23 38.17
N LEU A 8 67.42 28.98 38.62
CA LEU A 8 66.66 27.90 38.02
C LEU A 8 65.15 28.21 38.17
N LYS A 9 64.39 28.17 37.08
CA LYS A 9 62.91 28.20 37.11
C LYS A 9 62.40 27.09 36.21
N THR A 10 61.95 26.01 36.83
CA THR A 10 61.09 24.98 36.22
C THR A 10 59.67 25.53 36.13
N HIS A 11 59.12 25.60 34.92
CA HIS A 11 57.68 25.77 34.68
C HIS A 11 57.18 24.56 33.89
N LEU A 12 56.50 23.64 34.58
CA LEU A 12 55.58 22.70 33.94
C LEU A 12 54.38 23.53 33.46
N GLY A 13 54.29 23.75 32.15
CA GLY A 13 53.08 24.27 31.49
C GLY A 13 52.44 23.14 30.69
N GLY A 14 51.42 22.49 31.27
CA GLY A 14 50.57 21.55 30.55
C GLY A 14 49.78 22.30 29.48
N HIS A 15 50.13 22.11 28.22
CA HIS A 15 49.45 22.70 27.08
C HIS A 15 48.26 21.82 26.70
N LEU A 16 47.07 22.07 27.27
CA LEU A 16 45.83 21.56 26.70
C LEU A 16 45.63 22.24 25.34
N THR A 17 45.97 21.53 24.26
CA THR A 17 45.73 22.00 22.89
C THR A 17 44.24 21.96 22.61
N LYS A 18 43.63 23.15 22.42
CA LYS A 18 42.27 23.29 21.87
C LYS A 18 42.20 22.51 20.55
N PRO A 19 41.22 21.61 20.36
CA PRO A 19 41.06 20.91 19.08
C PRO A 19 40.84 21.93 17.97
N SER A 20 41.53 21.75 16.84
CA SER A 20 41.42 22.68 15.72
C SER A 20 39.99 22.69 15.20
N ILE A 21 39.49 23.87 14.85
CA ILE A 21 38.13 24.05 14.30
C ILE A 21 37.93 23.17 13.05
N GLN A 22 39.01 22.88 12.31
CA GLN A 22 39.00 21.92 11.20
C GLN A 22 38.70 20.49 11.65
N LEU A 23 39.32 20.02 12.74
CA LEU A 23 39.08 18.66 13.27
C LEU A 23 37.63 18.51 13.74
N MET A 24 37.07 19.54 14.40
CA MET A 24 35.65 19.53 14.80
C MET A 24 34.69 19.53 13.61
N LYS A 25 35.03 20.19 12.50
CA LYS A 25 34.24 20.15 11.26
C LYS A 25 34.23 18.76 10.61
N HIS A 26 35.36 18.06 10.60
CA HIS A 26 35.44 16.71 10.02
C HIS A 26 34.70 15.68 10.88
N ILE A 27 34.75 15.81 12.20
CA ILE A 27 33.98 14.98 13.13
C ILE A 27 32.47 15.23 12.96
N ALA A 28 32.04 16.49 12.85
CA ALA A 28 30.64 16.83 12.60
C ALA A 28 30.14 16.29 11.25
N MET A 29 30.98 16.34 10.21
CA MET A 29 30.68 15.79 8.88
C MET A 29 30.60 14.26 8.88
N MET A 30 31.50 13.56 9.59
CA MET A 30 31.41 12.09 9.75
C MET A 30 30.18 11.66 10.56
N CYS A 31 29.80 12.41 11.60
CA CYS A 31 28.58 12.13 12.37
C CYS A 31 27.31 12.27 11.50
N LEU A 32 27.28 13.20 10.53
CA LEU A 32 26.12 13.41 9.66
C LEU A 32 25.91 12.27 8.65
N ILE A 33 26.99 11.61 8.23
CA ILE A 33 26.95 10.49 7.27
C ILE A 33 26.51 9.18 7.94
N LEU A 34 26.69 9.05 9.27
CA LEU A 34 26.35 7.85 10.04
C LEU A 34 24.87 7.80 10.51
N LEU A 35 24.07 8.84 10.22
CA LEU A 35 22.67 8.97 10.67
C LEU A 35 21.63 8.54 9.63
N SER A 36 22.01 8.01 8.47
CA SER A 36 21.06 7.46 7.51
C SER A 36 20.53 6.10 7.99
N LEU A 37 19.61 6.13 8.96
CA LEU A 37 18.81 4.96 9.31
C LEU A 37 17.96 4.57 8.08
N PRO A 38 17.87 3.28 7.72
CA PRO A 38 16.92 2.86 6.71
C PRO A 38 15.51 3.17 7.22
N VAL A 39 14.81 4.11 6.58
CA VAL A 39 13.36 4.27 6.75
C VAL A 39 12.74 3.01 6.16
N SER A 40 12.24 2.14 7.04
CA SER A 40 11.31 1.09 6.64
C SER A 40 9.95 1.74 6.49
N ALA A 41 9.37 1.63 5.30
CA ALA A 41 8.04 2.10 4.98
C ALA A 41 7.15 0.86 4.95
N SER A 42 6.05 0.88 5.70
CA SER A 42 5.19 -0.28 5.89
C SER A 42 3.74 0.06 5.59
N ILE A 43 3.22 -0.54 4.52
CA ILE A 43 1.79 -0.63 4.25
C ILE A 43 1.24 -1.91 4.85
N THR A 44 0.20 -1.78 5.68
CA THR A 44 -0.58 -2.93 6.15
C THR A 44 -1.92 -2.94 5.46
N ILE A 45 -2.30 -4.10 4.91
CA ILE A 45 -3.61 -4.34 4.29
C ILE A 45 -4.33 -5.37 5.15
N THR A 46 -5.39 -4.96 5.83
CA THR A 46 -6.26 -5.87 6.59
C THR A 46 -7.53 -6.13 5.78
N GLU A 47 -7.79 -7.39 5.42
CA GLU A 47 -9.06 -7.78 4.83
C GLU A 47 -10.16 -7.76 5.90
N ILE A 48 -11.12 -6.86 5.72
CA ILE A 48 -12.31 -6.79 6.58
C ILE A 48 -13.39 -7.71 6.02
N GLN A 49 -13.49 -7.75 4.69
CA GLN A 49 -14.49 -8.54 4.00
C GLN A 49 -14.01 -8.83 2.57
N PRO A 50 -14.01 -10.10 2.11
CA PRO A 50 -13.62 -10.42 0.74
C PRO A 50 -14.71 -9.99 -0.25
N LEU A 51 -14.37 -9.81 -1.52
CA LEU A 51 -15.37 -9.62 -2.57
C LEU A 51 -16.12 -10.94 -2.82
N LYS A 52 -17.46 -10.92 -2.70
CA LYS A 52 -18.30 -12.10 -2.85
C LYS A 52 -19.41 -11.90 -3.87
N TYR A 53 -19.67 -12.96 -4.63
CA TYR A 53 -20.72 -13.03 -5.64
C TYR A 53 -21.80 -14.03 -5.24
N PRO A 54 -23.06 -13.78 -5.62
CA PRO A 54 -24.16 -14.71 -5.35
C PRO A 54 -24.04 -15.95 -6.23
N ALA A 55 -24.68 -17.04 -5.83
CA ALA A 55 -24.91 -18.15 -6.74
C ALA A 55 -25.98 -17.76 -7.79
N VAL A 56 -25.82 -18.27 -9.01
CA VAL A 56 -26.69 -17.92 -10.13
C VAL A 56 -27.11 -19.12 -10.97
N ILE A 57 -28.30 -19.04 -11.56
CA ILE A 57 -28.70 -19.91 -12.66
C ILE A 57 -27.89 -19.51 -13.89
N LYS A 58 -27.06 -20.42 -14.38
CA LYS A 58 -26.19 -20.17 -15.53
C LYS A 58 -27.00 -20.03 -16.81
N ASN A 59 -26.73 -18.99 -17.59
CA ASN A 59 -27.15 -18.93 -18.99
C ASN A 59 -26.31 -19.92 -19.82
N LEU A 60 -26.96 -20.88 -20.50
CA LEU A 60 -26.25 -21.90 -21.29
C LEU A 60 -25.75 -21.37 -22.65
N THR A 61 -26.47 -20.43 -23.25
CA THR A 61 -26.25 -19.93 -24.62
C THR A 61 -25.45 -18.62 -24.69
N ARG A 62 -25.39 -17.86 -23.59
CA ARG A 62 -24.70 -16.57 -23.46
C ARG A 62 -23.86 -16.50 -22.19
N SER A 63 -22.93 -15.55 -22.13
CA SER A 63 -22.18 -15.29 -20.91
C SER A 63 -23.11 -14.84 -19.79
N THR A 64 -22.85 -15.33 -18.58
CA THR A 64 -23.55 -14.91 -17.36
C THR A 64 -22.71 -13.85 -16.67
N THR A 65 -23.31 -12.73 -16.30
CA THR A 65 -22.66 -11.59 -15.68
C THR A 65 -23.33 -11.23 -14.38
N VAL A 66 -22.52 -11.01 -13.35
CA VAL A 66 -22.96 -10.44 -12.08
C VAL A 66 -22.02 -9.30 -11.71
N MET A 67 -22.57 -8.13 -11.43
CA MET A 67 -21.80 -6.98 -10.97
C MET A 67 -22.15 -6.69 -9.53
N VAL A 68 -21.16 -6.77 -8.64
CA VAL A 68 -21.26 -6.24 -7.28
C VAL A 68 -20.43 -4.95 -7.25
N ASN A 69 -21.09 -3.82 -7.00
CA ASN A 69 -20.42 -2.53 -6.94
C ASN A 69 -19.72 -2.33 -5.59
N TRP A 70 -18.91 -1.28 -5.48
CA TRP A 70 -18.19 -0.93 -4.25
C TRP A 70 -19.12 -0.59 -3.07
N LYS A 71 -20.44 -0.39 -3.29
CA LYS A 71 -21.44 -0.17 -2.24
C LYS A 71 -22.08 -1.49 -1.75
N GLY A 72 -21.64 -2.63 -2.25
CA GLY A 72 -22.26 -3.93 -1.93
C GLY A 72 -23.64 -4.12 -2.55
N LYS A 73 -23.92 -3.46 -3.69
CA LYS A 73 -25.18 -3.59 -4.42
C LYS A 73 -24.95 -4.20 -5.79
N LEU A 74 -25.97 -4.88 -6.31
CA LEU A 74 -25.99 -5.33 -7.69
C LEU A 74 -25.95 -4.14 -8.64
N GLY A 75 -25.11 -4.24 -9.67
CA GLY A 75 -25.07 -3.27 -10.75
C GLY A 75 -25.97 -3.67 -11.92
N ASN A 76 -26.34 -2.68 -12.74
CA ASN A 76 -27.21 -2.84 -13.92
C ASN A 76 -26.63 -3.79 -14.99
N SER A 77 -25.35 -4.16 -14.91
CA SER A 77 -24.72 -5.15 -15.79
C SER A 77 -24.98 -6.60 -15.37
N THR A 78 -25.79 -6.86 -14.35
CA THR A 78 -26.17 -8.21 -13.93
C THR A 78 -27.25 -8.75 -14.87
N ASN A 79 -26.98 -9.91 -15.51
CA ASN A 79 -27.90 -10.55 -16.46
C ASN A 79 -28.30 -11.98 -16.06
N ALA A 80 -28.18 -12.28 -14.78
CA ALA A 80 -28.33 -13.60 -14.20
C ALA A 80 -29.53 -13.65 -13.25
N THR A 81 -30.21 -14.79 -13.20
CA THR A 81 -31.16 -15.08 -12.12
C THR A 81 -30.37 -15.52 -10.89
N LEU A 82 -30.54 -14.80 -9.79
CA LEU A 82 -29.84 -15.09 -8.54
C LEU A 82 -30.56 -16.21 -7.78
N LEU A 83 -29.78 -17.08 -7.15
CA LEU A 83 -30.29 -18.14 -6.27
C LEU A 83 -30.29 -17.70 -4.80
N ASP A 84 -29.49 -16.69 -4.48
CA ASP A 84 -29.35 -16.12 -3.14
C ASP A 84 -29.07 -14.61 -3.22
N ASN A 85 -29.11 -13.96 -2.06
CA ASN A 85 -28.73 -12.56 -1.88
C ASN A 85 -27.42 -12.43 -1.09
N ASP A 86 -26.57 -13.46 -1.10
CA ASP A 86 -25.35 -13.52 -0.31
C ASP A 86 -24.15 -13.02 -1.14
N TYR A 87 -24.08 -11.70 -1.25
CA TYR A 87 -23.05 -11.01 -2.01
C TYR A 87 -22.70 -9.69 -1.35
N HIS A 88 -21.47 -9.24 -1.56
CA HIS A 88 -20.97 -7.99 -0.99
C HIS A 88 -19.66 -7.57 -1.65
N GLN A 89 -19.33 -6.28 -1.52
CA GLN A 89 -18.08 -5.72 -1.99
C GLN A 89 -16.89 -6.26 -1.21
N GLY A 90 -15.69 -6.21 -1.78
CA GLY A 90 -14.47 -6.35 -1.01
C GLY A 90 -14.22 -5.09 -0.18
N ARG A 91 -13.81 -5.23 1.07
CA ARG A 91 -13.46 -4.12 1.96
C ARG A 91 -12.15 -4.43 2.68
N TYR A 92 -11.24 -3.47 2.61
CA TYR A 92 -9.93 -3.54 3.23
C TYR A 92 -9.69 -2.28 4.05
N LEU A 93 -9.02 -2.43 5.20
CA LEU A 93 -8.45 -1.32 5.94
C LEU A 93 -6.97 -1.25 5.58
N VAL A 94 -6.55 -0.11 5.04
CA VAL A 94 -5.16 0.13 4.64
C VAL A 94 -4.57 1.15 5.61
N THR A 95 -3.42 0.86 6.20
CA THR A 95 -2.66 1.79 7.05
C THR A 95 -1.25 1.96 6.52
N SER A 96 -0.63 3.10 6.81
CA SER A 96 0.75 3.43 6.48
C SER A 96 1.40 4.12 7.68
N ASP A 97 2.68 3.85 7.91
CA ASP A 97 3.53 4.53 8.89
C ASP A 97 4.32 5.71 8.32
N THR A 98 4.16 6.01 7.04
CA THR A 98 4.79 7.15 6.37
C THR A 98 3.78 8.21 5.94
N ASN A 99 4.27 9.26 5.30
CA ASN A 99 3.45 10.27 4.61
C ASN A 99 3.57 10.17 3.07
N ALA A 100 4.26 9.15 2.56
CA ALA A 100 4.48 8.99 1.13
C ALA A 100 3.15 8.71 0.40
N PRO A 101 2.92 9.29 -0.79
CA PRO A 101 1.80 8.88 -1.62
C PRO A 101 1.84 7.37 -1.92
N ILE A 102 0.68 6.79 -2.21
CA ILE A 102 0.58 5.36 -2.52
C ILE A 102 0.14 5.11 -3.96
N THR A 103 0.53 3.94 -4.46
CA THR A 103 -0.04 3.33 -5.67
C THR A 103 -0.91 2.15 -5.27
N ILE A 104 -2.11 2.06 -5.83
CA ILE A 104 -3.01 0.92 -5.65
C ILE A 104 -3.12 0.19 -6.97
N ASN A 105 -2.97 -1.14 -6.94
CA ASN A 105 -3.09 -2.00 -8.10
C ASN A 105 -3.90 -3.25 -7.81
N PHE A 106 -4.47 -3.84 -8.85
CA PHE A 106 -5.27 -5.05 -8.75
C PHE A 106 -5.04 -5.95 -9.95
N PHE A 107 -4.86 -7.23 -9.68
CA PHE A 107 -4.67 -8.25 -10.70
C PHE A 107 -5.60 -9.42 -10.45
N GLN A 108 -6.34 -9.85 -11.46
CA GLN A 108 -7.10 -11.10 -11.38
C GLN A 108 -6.13 -12.29 -11.52
N LEU A 109 -6.30 -13.33 -10.70
CA LEU A 109 -5.46 -14.53 -10.71
C LEU A 109 -5.91 -15.61 -11.70
N ALA A 110 -7.04 -15.40 -12.38
CA ALA A 110 -7.63 -16.31 -13.39
C ALA A 110 -7.70 -17.79 -12.95
N ASN A 111 -7.90 -18.01 -11.64
CA ASN A 111 -7.94 -19.31 -10.97
C ASN A 111 -9.11 -20.20 -11.45
N GLU A 112 -10.14 -19.62 -12.05
CA GLU A 112 -11.29 -20.35 -12.56
C GLU A 112 -11.43 -20.25 -14.08
N THR A 113 -11.52 -21.41 -14.73
CA THR A 113 -11.67 -21.51 -16.19
C THR A 113 -12.92 -20.78 -16.68
N LYS A 114 -12.74 -19.87 -17.65
CA LYS A 114 -13.79 -19.05 -18.27
C LYS A 114 -14.48 -18.07 -17.31
N ILE A 115 -13.90 -17.81 -16.14
CA ILE A 115 -14.36 -16.75 -15.23
C ILE A 115 -13.40 -15.58 -15.34
N ASN A 116 -13.95 -14.37 -15.50
CA ASN A 116 -13.17 -13.14 -15.51
C ASN A 116 -13.81 -12.06 -14.64
N LEU A 117 -12.97 -11.33 -13.91
CA LEU A 117 -13.26 -10.07 -13.27
C LEU A 117 -13.03 -8.94 -14.28
N LYS A 118 -14.05 -8.10 -14.45
CA LYS A 118 -14.04 -6.94 -15.34
C LYS A 118 -14.61 -5.73 -14.62
N THR A 119 -14.39 -4.55 -15.19
CA THR A 119 -15.06 -3.32 -14.72
C THR A 119 -14.81 -3.07 -13.23
N LEU A 120 -13.58 -3.37 -12.78
CA LEU A 120 -13.15 -3.12 -11.42
C LEU A 120 -13.33 -1.64 -11.06
N ARG A 121 -13.83 -1.41 -9.85
CA ARG A 121 -14.04 -0.10 -9.25
C ARG A 121 -13.46 -0.14 -7.85
N VAL A 122 -12.48 0.70 -7.62
CA VAL A 122 -11.89 0.90 -6.29
C VAL A 122 -12.39 2.23 -5.76
N ARG A 123 -12.88 2.28 -4.52
CA ARG A 123 -13.18 3.52 -3.83
C ARG A 123 -12.22 3.69 -2.66
N TYR A 124 -11.59 4.85 -2.62
CA TYR A 124 -10.59 5.24 -1.63
C TYR A 124 -10.78 6.73 -1.34
N LYS A 125 -10.80 7.15 -0.06
CA LYS A 125 -11.04 8.55 0.35
C LYS A 125 -12.19 9.22 -0.40
N ASN A 126 -13.34 8.53 -0.45
CA ASN A 126 -14.56 9.02 -1.10
C ASN A 126 -14.45 9.29 -2.62
N LYS A 127 -13.38 8.82 -3.29
CA LYS A 127 -13.19 8.91 -4.75
C LYS A 127 -13.17 7.52 -5.39
N THR A 128 -13.80 7.39 -6.55
CA THR A 128 -13.91 6.11 -7.27
C THR A 128 -12.98 6.08 -8.47
N TYR A 129 -12.14 5.06 -8.54
CA TYR A 129 -11.15 4.81 -9.58
C TYR A 129 -11.62 3.66 -10.47
N LYS A 130 -11.45 3.84 -11.78
CA LYS A 130 -11.98 2.92 -12.81
C LYS A 130 -10.90 2.18 -13.60
N GLY A 131 -9.66 2.63 -13.51
CA GLY A 131 -8.47 2.05 -14.13
C GLY A 131 -7.39 1.91 -13.08
N LEU A 132 -6.66 0.81 -13.14
CA LEU A 132 -5.54 0.50 -12.26
C LEU A 132 -4.32 0.11 -13.11
N PRO A 133 -3.09 0.33 -12.60
CA PRO A 133 -2.77 0.96 -11.32
C PRO A 133 -3.21 2.42 -11.25
N VAL A 134 -3.43 2.92 -10.02
CA VAL A 134 -3.60 4.35 -9.75
C VAL A 134 -2.53 4.79 -8.78
N SER A 135 -1.76 5.80 -9.16
CA SER A 135 -0.60 6.31 -8.43
C SER A 135 -0.84 7.74 -7.91
N GLY A 136 0.01 8.21 -7.00
CA GLY A 136 -0.09 9.56 -6.44
C GLY A 136 -1.33 9.74 -5.56
N LEU A 137 -1.81 8.66 -4.95
CA LEU A 137 -2.93 8.74 -4.01
C LEU A 137 -2.45 9.21 -2.64
N ASP A 138 -3.27 10.01 -1.97
CA ASP A 138 -2.97 10.45 -0.61
C ASP A 138 -2.74 9.26 0.32
N ASN A 139 -1.72 9.35 1.16
CA ASN A 139 -1.38 8.33 2.14
C ASN A 139 -2.57 8.02 3.10
N PRO A 140 -2.82 6.75 3.47
CA PRO A 140 -3.93 6.37 4.36
C PRO A 140 -3.72 6.76 5.83
N GLY A 141 -2.48 7.05 6.22
CA GLY A 141 -2.06 7.37 7.58
C GLY A 141 -2.13 6.19 8.55
N LEU A 142 -1.71 6.47 9.79
CA LEU A 142 -1.68 5.48 10.87
C LEU A 142 -3.08 5.00 11.29
N ASN A 143 -4.07 5.90 11.23
CA ASN A 143 -5.47 5.56 11.54
C ASN A 143 -6.14 4.74 10.43
N GLY A 144 -5.51 4.72 9.24
CA GLY A 144 -5.94 3.99 8.08
C GLY A 144 -7.12 4.62 7.32
N GLU A 145 -7.35 4.05 6.15
CA GLU A 145 -8.44 4.41 5.25
C GLU A 145 -9.06 3.14 4.67
N TYR A 146 -10.39 3.17 4.49
CA TYR A 146 -11.09 2.07 3.87
C TYR A 146 -10.93 2.08 2.35
N LEU A 147 -10.65 0.89 1.83
CA LEU A 147 -10.65 0.58 0.41
C LEU A 147 -11.82 -0.34 0.11
N ASP A 148 -12.82 0.17 -0.63
CA ASP A 148 -13.95 -0.64 -1.09
C ASP A 148 -13.76 -1.04 -2.57
N ILE A 149 -13.93 -2.32 -2.87
CA ILE A 149 -13.72 -2.90 -4.20
C ILE A 149 -15.01 -3.52 -4.72
N GLY A 150 -15.45 -3.06 -5.89
CA GLY A 150 -16.51 -3.71 -6.66
C GLY A 150 -16.01 -4.16 -8.03
N ALA A 151 -16.47 -5.30 -8.52
CA ALA A 151 -16.15 -5.77 -9.86
C ALA A 151 -17.31 -6.54 -10.49
N LYS A 152 -17.25 -6.71 -11.80
CA LYS A 152 -18.15 -7.55 -12.58
C LYS A 152 -17.50 -8.91 -12.84
N VAL A 153 -18.13 -9.98 -12.34
CA VAL A 153 -17.83 -11.35 -12.77
C VAL A 153 -18.51 -11.62 -14.10
N VAL A 154 -17.75 -12.19 -15.02
CA VAL A 154 -18.21 -12.67 -16.32
C VAL A 154 -17.85 -14.14 -16.43
N ALA A 155 -18.86 -15.00 -16.37
CA ALA A 155 -18.75 -16.41 -16.69
C ALA A 155 -19.03 -16.62 -18.18
N GLY A 156 -18.02 -17.06 -18.93
CA GLY A 156 -18.12 -17.31 -20.37
C GLY A 156 -19.05 -18.47 -20.72
N LYS A 157 -19.39 -18.58 -22.01
CA LYS A 157 -20.18 -19.71 -22.53
C LYS A 157 -19.54 -21.05 -22.11
N LYS A 158 -20.36 -22.03 -21.74
CA LYS A 158 -19.90 -23.35 -21.28
C LYS A 158 -18.97 -23.31 -20.04
N SER A 159 -19.04 -22.29 -19.17
CA SER A 159 -18.48 -22.36 -17.81
C SER A 159 -19.20 -23.45 -16.98
N THR A 160 -18.62 -23.91 -15.87
CA THR A 160 -19.36 -24.77 -14.95
C THR A 160 -20.49 -23.97 -14.29
N ALA A 161 -21.62 -24.62 -13.97
CA ALA A 161 -22.70 -23.98 -13.20
C ALA A 161 -22.29 -23.79 -11.73
N GLY A 162 -23.14 -23.12 -10.94
CA GLY A 162 -22.94 -22.92 -9.51
C GLY A 162 -22.13 -21.67 -9.15
N GLN A 163 -21.80 -21.58 -7.85
CA GLN A 163 -21.06 -20.46 -7.28
C GLN A 163 -19.67 -20.33 -7.91
N LYS A 164 -19.17 -19.08 -7.95
CA LYS A 164 -17.85 -18.72 -8.47
C LYS A 164 -17.08 -17.93 -7.42
N TYR A 165 -15.80 -18.24 -7.31
CA TYR A 165 -14.81 -17.73 -6.37
C TYR A 165 -13.58 -17.20 -7.12
N PRO A 166 -13.77 -16.19 -8.00
CA PRO A 166 -12.65 -15.56 -8.68
C PRO A 166 -11.70 -14.92 -7.67
N GLN A 167 -10.42 -15.19 -7.82
CA GLN A 167 -9.37 -14.66 -6.97
C GLN A 167 -8.64 -13.49 -7.64
N TYR A 168 -8.04 -12.66 -6.81
CA TYR A 168 -7.26 -11.50 -7.21
C TYR A 168 -6.16 -11.19 -6.21
N THR A 169 -5.21 -10.38 -6.65
CA THR A 169 -4.18 -9.75 -5.84
C THR A 169 -4.50 -8.26 -5.76
N LEU A 170 -4.53 -7.73 -4.55
CA LEU A 170 -4.52 -6.29 -4.26
C LEU A 170 -3.10 -5.94 -3.83
N THR A 171 -2.47 -5.00 -4.54
CA THR A 171 -1.14 -4.50 -4.21
C THR A 171 -1.23 -3.03 -3.88
N ILE A 172 -0.58 -2.61 -2.79
CA ILE A 172 -0.45 -1.21 -2.40
C ILE A 172 1.01 -0.95 -2.09
N GLU A 173 1.58 0.05 -2.75
CA GLU A 173 3.00 0.41 -2.68
C GLU A 173 3.14 1.88 -2.31
N GLU A 174 4.06 2.20 -1.41
CA GLU A 174 4.49 3.57 -1.15
C GLU A 174 5.46 4.04 -2.24
N GLN A 175 5.38 5.34 -2.56
CA GLN A 175 6.16 5.97 -3.62
C GLN A 175 7.38 6.74 -3.10
#